data_AF-A0A0U2XEX6-F1
#
_entry.id   AF-A0A0U2XEX6-F1
#
_cell.length_a   1.000
_cell.length_b   1.000
_cell.length_c   1.000
_cell.angle_alpha   90.00
_cell.angle_beta   90.00
_cell.angle_gamma   90.00
#
_symmetry.space_group_name_H-M   'P 1'
#
loop_
_entity.id
_entity.type
_entity.pdbx_description
1 polymer ?
#
loop_
_entity_poly.entity_id
_entity_poly.type
_entity_poly.pdbx_seq_one_letter_code
_entity_poly.pdbx_strand_id
1 'polypeptide(L)'
;MVTVRTDEPDRLTGLDIGADDYISKPFSPRELQSRINALFRRAGTATTDYGARDELARASEVQRSLLPRAPVLRADFEAAGRFQPSGSVGGDFYDWYSTPEGLHVYTEPIERHT
;
A
#
# COMPACT_ATOMS: atom_id res chain seq x y z
N MET A 1 -38.05 -29.77 -17.10
CA MET A 1 -38.60 -28.48 -16.67
C MET A 1 -38.08 -28.23 -15.26
N VAL A 2 -36.99 -27.49 -15.11
CA VAL A 2 -36.39 -27.19 -13.79
C VAL A 2 -36.93 -25.83 -13.38
N THR A 3 -37.81 -25.83 -12.39
CA THR A 3 -38.50 -24.66 -11.85
C THR A 3 -37.48 -23.70 -11.25
N VAL A 4 -37.47 -22.47 -11.76
CA VAL A 4 -36.62 -21.38 -11.32
C VAL A 4 -37.15 -20.87 -9.97
N ARG A 5 -36.28 -20.81 -8.97
CA ARG A 5 -36.52 -20.05 -7.74
C ARG A 5 -35.99 -18.63 -7.95
N THR A 6 -36.92 -17.68 -8.07
CA THR A 6 -36.68 -16.28 -8.43
C THR A 6 -36.91 -15.32 -7.26
N ASP A 7 -37.18 -15.86 -6.06
CA ASP A 7 -37.59 -15.04 -4.93
C ASP A 7 -36.39 -14.33 -4.30
N GLU A 8 -36.57 -13.03 -4.07
CA GLU A 8 -35.66 -12.14 -3.32
C GLU A 8 -35.00 -12.79 -2.09
N PRO A 9 -35.71 -13.56 -1.23
CA PRO A 9 -35.10 -14.27 -0.10
C PRO A 9 -33.97 -15.23 -0.48
N ASP A 10 -34.04 -15.91 -1.64
CA ASP A 10 -32.97 -16.84 -2.05
C ASP A 10 -31.71 -16.08 -2.48
N ARG A 11 -31.91 -14.92 -3.12
CA ARG A 11 -30.81 -14.02 -3.49
C ARG A 11 -30.13 -13.43 -2.26
N LEU A 12 -30.93 -12.95 -1.30
CA LEU A 12 -30.42 -12.41 -0.04
C LEU A 12 -29.67 -13.48 0.74
N THR A 13 -30.27 -14.67 0.88
CA THR A 13 -29.61 -15.81 1.54
C THR A 13 -28.29 -16.16 0.87
N GLY A 14 -28.25 -16.20 -0.47
CA GLY A 14 -27.03 -16.49 -1.22
C GLY A 14 -25.92 -15.46 -0.97
N LEU A 15 -26.26 -14.18 -0.93
CA LEU A 15 -25.30 -13.11 -0.63
C LEU A 15 -24.87 -13.14 0.86
N ASP A 16 -25.78 -13.41 1.79
CA ASP A 16 -25.51 -13.46 3.23
C ASP A 16 -24.59 -14.63 3.63
N ILE A 17 -24.68 -15.77 2.94
CA ILE A 17 -23.73 -16.89 3.12
C ILE A 17 -22.38 -16.66 2.44
N GLY A 18 -22.17 -15.47 1.85
CA GLY A 18 -20.88 -15.04 1.30
C GLY A 18 -20.73 -15.19 -0.22
N ALA A 19 -21.81 -15.32 -0.99
CA ALA A 19 -21.68 -15.26 -2.45
C ALA A 19 -21.26 -13.86 -2.90
N ASP A 20 -20.25 -13.78 -3.77
CA ASP A 20 -19.81 -12.51 -4.37
C ASP A 20 -20.82 -11.93 -5.37
N ASP A 21 -21.61 -12.78 -6.02
CA ASP A 21 -22.68 -12.37 -6.95
C ASP A 21 -23.76 -13.45 -7.04
N TYR A 22 -24.98 -13.05 -7.40
CA TYR A 22 -26.12 -13.93 -7.58
C TYR A 22 -26.90 -13.56 -8.85
N ILE A 23 -27.04 -14.53 -9.74
CA ILE A 23 -27.81 -14.42 -10.98
C ILE A 23 -28.95 -15.44 -10.98
N SER A 24 -30.17 -14.98 -11.23
CA SER A 24 -31.33 -15.84 -11.46
C SER A 24 -31.45 -16.22 -12.94
N LYS A 25 -32.05 -17.38 -13.22
CA LYS A 25 -32.36 -17.81 -14.58
C LYS A 25 -33.72 -17.24 -15.04
N PRO A 26 -33.94 -17.07 -16.36
CA PRO A 26 -32.97 -17.23 -17.44
C PRO A 26 -32.02 -16.02 -17.52
N PHE A 27 -30.72 -16.27 -17.59
CA PHE A 27 -29.70 -15.24 -17.79
C PHE A 27 -29.07 -15.36 -19.18
N SER A 28 -28.52 -14.26 -19.69
CA SER A 28 -27.76 -14.31 -20.93
C SER A 28 -26.30 -14.72 -20.67
N PRO A 29 -25.64 -15.47 -21.57
CA PRO A 29 -24.21 -15.77 -21.45
C PRO A 29 -23.34 -14.50 -21.37
N ARG A 30 -23.76 -13.42 -22.04
CA ARG A 30 -23.07 -12.11 -22.00
C ARG A 30 -23.15 -11.47 -20.61
N GLU A 31 -24.28 -11.60 -19.92
CA GLU A 31 -24.46 -11.08 -18.57
C GLU A 31 -23.55 -11.81 -17.57
N LEU A 32 -23.52 -13.15 -17.65
CA LEU A 32 -22.62 -13.96 -16.83
C LEU A 32 -21.15 -13.59 -17.08
N GLN A 33 -20.74 -13.48 -18.34
CA GLN A 33 -19.36 -13.09 -18.70
C GLN A 33 -18.98 -11.71 -18.13
N SER A 34 -19.87 -10.72 -18.25
CA SER A 34 -19.63 -9.37 -17.73
C SER A 34 -19.44 -9.35 -16.21
N ARG A 35 -20.24 -10.14 -15.48
CA ARG A 35 -20.15 -10.25 -14.01
C ARG A 35 -18.88 -10.97 -13.56
N ILE A 36 -18.52 -12.07 -14.22
CA ILE A 36 -17.24 -12.75 -13.99
C ILE A 36 -16.07 -11.77 -14.19
N ASN A 37 -16.09 -11.00 -15.28
CA ASN A 37 -15.06 -10.00 -15.54
C ASN A 37 -15.03 -8.88 -14.49
N ALA A 38 -16.19 -8.47 -13.96
CA ALA A 38 -16.27 -7.49 -12.88
C ALA A 38 -15.68 -8.02 -11.56
N LEU A 39 -15.93 -9.30 -11.23
CA LEU A 39 -15.35 -9.97 -10.07
C LEU A 39 -13.82 -10.05 -10.19
N PHE A 40 -13.28 -10.41 -11.35
CA PHE A 40 -11.83 -10.43 -11.56
C PHE A 40 -11.19 -9.06 -11.44
N ARG A 41 -11.82 -7.99 -11.94
CA ARG A 41 -11.31 -6.62 -11.74
C ARG A 41 -11.26 -6.25 -10.26
N ARG A 42 -12.32 -6.54 -9.50
CA ARG A 42 -12.38 -6.27 -8.06
C ARG A 42 -11.31 -7.06 -7.29
N ALA A 43 -11.12 -8.34 -7.62
CA ALA A 43 -10.09 -9.17 -7.00
C ALA A 43 -8.67 -8.69 -7.31
N GLY A 44 -8.41 -8.28 -8.56
CA GLY A 44 -7.10 -7.75 -8.97
C GLY A 44 -6.73 -6.44 -8.25
N THR A 45 -7.68 -5.53 -8.07
CA THR A 45 -7.44 -4.26 -7.37
C THR A 45 -7.13 -4.47 -5.89
N ALA A 46 -7.90 -5.32 -5.20
CA ALA A 46 -7.72 -5.54 -3.76
C ALA A 46 -6.36 -6.19 -3.44
N THR A 47 -6.01 -7.27 -4.13
CA THR A 47 -4.74 -8.00 -3.88
C THR A 47 -3.52 -7.13 -4.18
N THR A 48 -3.57 -6.32 -5.24
CA THR A 48 -2.47 -5.40 -5.59
C THR A 48 -2.29 -4.30 -4.54
N ASP A 49 -3.39 -3.76 -4.01
CA ASP A 49 -3.36 -2.69 -3.01
C ASP A 49 -2.83 -3.18 -1.64
N TYR A 50 -3.19 -4.40 -1.21
CA TYR A 50 -2.62 -5.00 0.00
C TYR A 50 -1.12 -5.28 -0.15
N GLY A 51 -0.69 -5.87 -1.26
CA GLY A 51 0.73 -6.13 -1.53
C GLY A 51 1.56 -4.85 -1.57
N ALA A 52 1.06 -3.81 -2.25
CA ALA A 52 1.76 -2.53 -2.36
C ALA A 52 1.88 -1.81 -1.00
N ARG A 53 0.85 -1.88 -0.14
CA ARG A 53 0.91 -1.31 1.21
C ARG A 53 1.95 -2.01 2.08
N ASP A 54 1.98 -3.34 2.06
CA ASP A 54 2.96 -4.12 2.82
C ASP A 54 4.40 -3.87 2.34
N GLU A 55 4.59 -3.75 1.03
CA GLU A 55 5.88 -3.41 0.43
C GLU A 55 6.35 -2.01 0.86
N LEU A 56 5.47 -1.01 0.79
CA LEU A 56 5.79 0.35 1.23
C LEU A 56 6.07 0.43 2.74
N ALA A 57 5.40 -0.38 3.56
CA ALA A 57 5.66 -0.47 4.99
C ALA A 57 7.09 -1.00 5.27
N ARG A 58 7.49 -2.08 4.58
CA ARG A 58 8.87 -2.60 4.65
C ARG A 58 9.89 -1.59 4.16
N ALA A 59 9.61 -0.90 3.05
CA ALA A 59 10.49 0.14 2.52
C ALA A 59 10.67 1.30 3.50
N SER A 60 9.60 1.70 4.21
CA SER A 60 9.65 2.71 5.26
C SER A 60 10.54 2.29 6.43
N GLU A 61 10.42 1.04 6.87
CA GLU A 61 11.27 0.48 7.92
C GLU A 61 12.74 0.52 7.54
N VAL A 62 13.07 0.09 6.32
CA VAL A 62 14.44 0.15 5.78
C VAL A 62 14.94 1.59 5.74
N GLN A 63 14.18 2.53 5.17
CA GLN A 63 14.59 3.94 5.10
C GLN A 63 14.88 4.52 6.49
N ARG A 64 13.99 4.27 7.46
CA ARG A 64 14.18 4.73 8.85
C ARG A 64 15.37 4.07 9.53
N SER A 65 15.73 2.85 9.12
CA SER A 65 16.92 2.16 9.64
C SER A 65 18.23 2.77 9.15
N LEU A 66 18.23 3.40 7.97
CA LEU A 66 19.39 4.03 7.37
C LEU A 66 19.64 5.46 7.89
N LEU A 67 18.61 6.12 8.43
CA LEU A 67 18.75 7.47 8.94
C LEU A 67 19.42 7.51 10.32
N PRO A 68 20.20 8.57 10.61
CA PRO A 68 20.78 8.80 11.93
C PRO A 68 19.72 8.81 13.04
N ARG A 69 19.92 7.97 14.07
CA ARG A 69 18.97 7.79 15.19
C ARG A 69 19.27 8.64 16.42
N ALA A 70 20.50 9.14 16.54
CA ALA A 70 20.96 9.85 17.72
C ALA A 70 21.63 11.17 17.32
N PRO A 71 21.37 12.26 18.06
CA PRO A 71 22.04 13.53 17.81
C PRO A 71 23.55 13.39 18.02
N VAL A 72 24.33 14.21 17.30
CA VAL A 72 25.76 14.35 17.55
C VAL A 72 25.98 15.45 18.56
N LEU A 73 26.55 15.09 19.70
CA LEU A 73 26.93 16.02 20.76
C LEU A 73 28.40 16.39 20.60
N ARG A 74 28.68 17.69 20.54
CA ARG A 74 30.03 18.27 20.60
C ARG A 74 30.12 19.27 21.76
N ALA A 75 31.34 19.70 22.07
CA ALA A 75 31.59 20.61 23.18
C ALA A 75 30.90 21.99 23.00
N ASP A 76 30.69 22.38 21.74
CA ASP A 76 30.24 23.68 21.30
C ASP A 76 28.84 23.69 20.68
N PHE A 77 28.31 22.54 20.25
CA PHE A 77 26.96 22.43 19.68
C PHE A 77 26.37 21.02 19.75
N GLU A 78 25.07 20.93 19.52
CA GLU A 78 24.32 19.70 19.27
C GLU A 78 23.77 19.73 17.83
N ALA A 79 23.97 18.64 17.09
CA ALA A 79 23.37 18.45 15.77
C ALA A 79 22.31 17.34 15.84
N ALA A 80 21.10 17.68 15.42
CA ALA A 80 19.97 16.76 15.30
C ALA A 80 19.33 16.89 13.93
N GLY A 81 18.66 15.82 13.50
CA GLY A 81 18.06 15.70 12.18
C GLY A 81 16.64 15.17 12.32
N ARG A 82 15.76 15.65 11.44
CA ARG A 82 14.37 15.18 11.37
C ARG A 82 14.04 14.86 9.92
N PHE A 83 13.59 13.64 9.69
CA PHE A 83 13.04 13.21 8.41
C PHE A 83 11.51 13.21 8.46
N GLN A 84 10.86 13.86 7.50
CA GLN A 84 9.40 13.90 7.39
C GLN A 84 8.97 13.62 5.94
N PRO A 85 8.70 12.35 5.58
CA PRO A 85 8.23 12.00 4.25
C PRO A 85 6.76 12.44 4.06
N SER A 86 6.37 12.71 2.81
CA SER A 86 4.98 13.03 2.44
C SER A 86 4.07 11.80 2.36
N GLY A 87 4.66 10.61 2.23
CA GLY A 87 3.97 9.31 2.25
C GLY A 87 4.72 8.29 3.11
N SER A 88 4.62 7.00 2.76
CA SER A 88 5.31 5.93 3.51
C SER A 88 6.83 6.05 3.45
N VAL A 89 7.37 6.54 2.33
CA VAL A 89 8.79 6.82 2.10
C VAL A 89 8.96 8.18 1.43
N GLY A 90 10.11 8.81 1.61
CA GLY A 90 10.46 10.08 0.97
C GLY A 90 11.66 9.95 0.04
N GLY A 91 11.87 10.94 -0.83
CA GLY A 91 13.07 11.01 -1.68
C GLY A 91 14.30 11.54 -0.94
N ASP A 92 14.13 12.20 0.19
CA ASP A 92 15.28 12.80 0.88
C ASP A 92 16.03 11.76 1.72
N PHE A 93 17.33 11.96 1.86
CA PHE A 93 18.20 11.22 2.76
C PHE A 93 19.17 12.18 3.44
N TYR A 94 19.55 11.90 4.68
CA TYR A 94 20.65 12.60 5.32
C TYR A 94 21.46 11.66 6.19
N ASP A 95 22.73 11.99 6.35
CA ASP A 95 23.65 11.32 7.25
C ASP A 95 24.67 12.32 7.82
N TRP A 96 25.35 11.94 8.89
CA TRP A 96 26.46 12.72 9.44
C TRP A 96 27.56 11.83 9.99
N TYR A 97 28.80 12.32 9.94
CA TYR A 97 29.92 11.66 10.58
C TYR A 97 30.90 12.66 11.18
N SER A 98 31.51 12.23 12.28
CA SER A 98 32.45 13.04 13.05
C SER A 98 33.88 12.80 12.60
N THR A 99 34.59 13.88 12.26
CA THR A 99 36.04 13.89 12.03
C THR A 99 36.74 14.75 13.09
N PRO A 100 38.07 14.65 13.24
CA PRO A 100 38.85 15.55 14.10
C PRO A 100 38.71 17.03 13.71
N GLU A 101 38.43 17.30 12.44
CA GLU A 101 38.34 18.65 11.86
C GLU A 101 36.94 19.26 12.01
N GLY A 102 35.90 18.43 12.17
CA GLY A 102 34.54 18.93 12.21
C GLY A 102 33.45 17.85 12.13
N LEU A 103 32.21 18.30 12.02
CA LEU A 103 31.06 17.44 11.70
C LEU A 103 30.76 17.59 10.21
N HIS A 104 30.74 16.48 9.49
CA HIS A 104 30.31 16.46 8.10
C HIS A 104 28.85 16.02 8.06
N VAL A 105 28.00 16.85 7.44
CA VAL A 105 26.58 16.57 7.22
C VAL A 105 26.36 16.39 5.74
N TYR A 106 25.71 15.31 5.37
CA TYR A 106 25.34 14.98 4.00
C TYR A 106 23.82 14.96 3.87
N THR A 107 23.30 15.59 2.82
CA THR A 107 21.88 15.58 2.49
C THR A 107 21.73 15.33 1.01
N GLU A 108 20.93 14.34 0.61
CA GLU A 108 20.69 14.03 -0.78
C GLU A 108 19.17 14.02 -1.06
N PRO A 109 18.66 14.94 -1.91
CA PRO A 109 17.32 14.84 -2.44
C PRO A 109 17.31 13.87 -3.62
N ILE A 110 16.66 12.73 -3.49
CA ILE A 110 16.48 11.79 -4.60
C ILE A 110 15.32 12.29 -5.46
N GLU A 111 15.64 12.89 -6.60
CA GLU A 111 14.66 13.23 -7.62
C GLU A 111 14.04 11.95 -8.21
N ARG A 112 12.72 11.92 -8.37
CA ARG A 112 12.05 10.84 -9.12
C ARG A 112 12.64 10.82 -10.53
N HIS A 113 13.33 9.74 -10.89
CA HIS A 113 13.57 9.44 -12.30
C HIS A 113 12.22 9.10 -12.93
N THR A 114 11.69 10.06 -13.69
CA THR A 114 10.51 9.89 -14.56
C THR A 114 10.75 8.86 -15.66
#